data_AF-A0A0F9TT61-F1
#
_entry.id   AF-A0A0F9TT61-F1
#
_cell.length_a   1.000
_cell.length_b   1.000
_cell.length_c   1.000
_cell.angle_alpha   90.00
_cell.angle_beta   90.00
_cell.angle_gamma   90.00
#
_symmetry.space_group_name_H-M   'P 1'
#
loop_
_entity.id
_entity.type
_entity.pdbx_description
1 polymer ?
#
loop_
_entity_poly.entity_id
_entity_poly.type
_entity_poly.pdbx_seq_one_letter_code
_entity_poly.pdbx_strand_id
1 'polypeptide(L)'
;MILPRVLDWRSRLVPWAEGLRGEPYEWGLTDCGKIACAALAEMFGQDIAALPPYTTAAEAVRVLSAAGGAGGIMQRLGAEPVTSMFLQSGAIVVDPDKGDEHFPGIYVYVEPILITSHLETGVEWYEREGVLGANAVVFNLWEALLPDG
;
A
#
# COMPACT_ATOMS: atom_id res chain seq x y z
N MET A 1 16.35 11.34 -8.11
CA MET A 1 16.79 11.67 -6.72
C MET A 1 16.49 10.49 -5.79
N ILE A 2 17.36 10.18 -4.82
CA ILE A 2 17.08 9.16 -3.77
C ILE A 2 16.47 9.85 -2.55
N LEU A 3 15.36 9.33 -2.04
CA LEU A 3 14.69 9.80 -0.83
C LEU A 3 14.71 8.70 0.25
N PRO A 4 15.42 8.87 1.37
CA PRO A 4 15.38 7.91 2.48
C PRO A 4 14.08 8.06 3.30
N ARG A 5 13.72 7.01 4.05
CA ARG A 5 12.66 7.10 5.05
C ARG A 5 12.98 8.13 6.14
N VAL A 6 11.97 8.76 6.72
CA VAL A 6 12.14 9.64 7.89
C VAL A 6 12.57 8.82 9.11
N LEU A 7 13.42 9.37 9.99
CA LEU A 7 14.08 8.59 11.06
C LEU A 7 13.09 7.85 11.98
N ASP A 8 11.96 8.48 12.28
CA ASP A 8 10.91 8.03 13.20
C ASP A 8 9.74 7.33 12.49
N TRP A 9 9.91 6.91 11.23
CA TRP A 9 8.82 6.36 10.42
C TRP A 9 8.07 5.18 11.08
N ARG A 10 8.79 4.28 11.78
CA ARG A 10 8.16 3.14 12.46
C ARG A 10 7.20 3.58 13.55
N SER A 11 7.61 4.57 14.35
CA SER A 11 6.79 5.14 15.43
C SER A 11 5.65 6.01 14.92
N ARG A 12 5.65 6.43 13.64
CA ARG A 12 4.51 7.09 12.99
C ARG A 12 3.52 6.09 12.40
N LEU A 13 4.05 5.04 11.77
CA LEU A 13 3.24 4.07 11.04
C LEU A 13 2.31 3.26 11.96
N VAL A 14 2.74 2.93 13.18
CA VAL A 14 1.91 2.17 14.13
C VAL A 14 0.69 2.97 14.63
N PRO A 15 0.84 4.20 15.18
CA PRO A 15 -0.31 5.02 15.55
C PRO A 15 -1.20 5.40 14.37
N TRP A 16 -0.62 5.64 13.19
CA TRP A 16 -1.37 5.89 11.96
C TRP A 16 -2.27 4.69 11.63
N ALA A 17 -1.71 3.47 11.64
CA ALA A 17 -2.45 2.25 11.43
C ALA A 17 -3.60 2.13 12.42
N GLU A 18 -3.32 2.29 13.72
CA GLU A 18 -4.32 2.25 14.80
C GLU A 18 -5.48 3.21 14.57
N GLY A 19 -5.18 4.42 14.11
CA GLY A 19 -6.18 5.45 13.81
C GLY A 19 -7.09 5.11 12.63
N LEU A 20 -6.67 4.24 11.70
CA LEU A 20 -7.50 3.83 10.56
C LEU A 20 -8.48 2.71 10.87
N ARG A 21 -8.33 2.03 12.02
CA ARG A 21 -9.08 0.81 12.29
C ARG A 21 -10.60 1.06 12.33
N GLY A 22 -11.33 0.37 11.46
CA GLY A 22 -12.80 0.48 11.39
C GLY A 22 -13.31 1.72 10.67
N GLU A 23 -12.42 2.53 10.06
CA GLU A 23 -12.83 3.60 9.16
C GLU A 23 -13.61 3.00 7.96
N PRO A 24 -14.68 3.67 7.49
CA PRO A 24 -15.46 3.18 6.37
C PRO A 24 -14.65 3.24 5.07
N TYR A 25 -15.02 2.42 4.10
CA TYR A 25 -14.44 2.46 2.76
C TYR A 25 -14.91 3.69 1.98
N GLU A 26 -13.97 4.44 1.41
CA GLU A 26 -14.23 5.55 0.50
C GLU A 26 -13.17 5.60 -0.61
N TRP A 27 -13.64 5.59 -1.87
CA TRP A 27 -12.78 5.73 -3.03
C TRP A 27 -12.05 7.07 -3.02
N GLY A 28 -10.73 7.03 -3.14
CA GLY A 28 -9.90 8.22 -3.13
C GLY A 28 -9.45 8.66 -1.75
N LEU A 29 -9.90 7.99 -0.68
CA LEU A 29 -9.57 8.34 0.70
C LEU A 29 -9.09 7.15 1.53
N THR A 30 -9.94 6.14 1.74
CA THR A 30 -9.68 4.97 2.61
C THR A 30 -9.73 3.65 1.83
N ASP A 31 -9.72 3.67 0.51
CA ASP A 31 -9.49 2.47 -0.30
C ASP A 31 -8.05 1.95 -0.11
N CYS A 32 -7.84 0.67 -0.44
CA CYS A 32 -6.56 -0.01 -0.23
C CYS A 32 -5.37 0.68 -0.95
N GLY A 33 -5.60 1.31 -2.11
CA GLY A 33 -4.57 2.07 -2.83
C GLY A 33 -4.19 3.36 -2.09
N LYS A 34 -5.16 4.08 -1.55
CA LYS A 34 -4.91 5.31 -0.77
C LYS A 34 -4.33 5.03 0.60
N ILE A 35 -4.71 3.94 1.26
CA ILE A 35 -4.05 3.48 2.48
C ILE A 35 -2.57 3.19 2.21
N ALA A 36 -2.24 2.52 1.11
CA ALA A 36 -0.85 2.30 0.72
C ALA A 36 -0.09 3.61 0.45
N CYS A 37 -0.72 4.58 -0.23
CA CYS A 37 -0.11 5.90 -0.44
C CYS A 37 0.15 6.63 0.89
N ALA A 38 -0.83 6.61 1.81
CA ALA A 38 -0.71 7.24 3.12
C ALA A 38 0.38 6.57 3.98
N ALA A 39 0.49 5.23 3.95
CA ALA A 39 1.59 4.51 4.61
C ALA A 39 2.96 4.96 4.08
N LEU A 40 3.11 5.05 2.76
CA LEU A 40 4.34 5.54 2.15
C LEU A 40 4.60 7.00 2.54
N ALA A 41 3.57 7.84 2.64
CA ALA A 41 3.72 9.21 3.11
C ALA A 41 4.18 9.29 4.58
N GLU A 42 3.66 8.44 5.47
CA GLU A 42 4.16 8.32 6.84
C GLU A 42 5.63 7.88 6.87
N MET A 43 6.03 7.03 5.92
CA MET A 43 7.39 6.49 5.85
C MET A 43 8.42 7.47 5.29
N PHE A 44 8.04 8.29 4.32
CA PHE A 44 8.95 9.15 3.56
C PHE A 44 8.72 10.64 3.80
N GLY A 45 7.71 11.01 4.61
CA GLY A 45 7.36 12.38 4.94
C GLY A 45 6.63 13.14 3.83
N GLN A 46 6.31 12.49 2.71
CA GLN A 46 5.57 13.06 1.58
C GLN A 46 4.93 11.95 0.73
N ASP A 47 3.88 12.29 -0.02
CA ASP A 47 3.27 11.37 -0.97
C ASP A 47 4.20 11.10 -2.16
N ILE A 48 4.93 9.99 -2.09
CA ILE A 48 5.86 9.57 -3.14
C ILE A 48 5.18 8.80 -4.28
N ALA A 49 4.01 8.20 -4.04
CA ALA A 49 3.25 7.51 -5.08
C ALA A 49 2.51 8.52 -5.97
N ALA A 50 2.09 9.65 -5.38
CA ALA A 50 1.52 10.82 -6.03
C ALA A 50 0.43 10.47 -7.04
N LEU A 51 -0.45 9.53 -6.68
CA LEU A 51 -1.52 9.08 -7.57
C LEU A 51 -2.51 10.22 -7.84
N PRO A 52 -2.89 10.45 -9.11
CA PRO A 52 -3.98 11.37 -9.45
C PRO A 52 -5.23 11.11 -8.59
N PRO A 53 -6.00 12.17 -8.27
CA PRO A 53 -7.23 12.01 -7.51
C PRO A 53 -8.25 11.17 -8.30
N TYR A 54 -9.02 10.37 -7.57
CA TYR A 54 -10.15 9.59 -8.07
C TYR A 54 -11.19 9.49 -6.96
N THR A 55 -12.45 9.28 -7.32
CA THR A 55 -13.57 9.15 -6.36
C THR A 55 -14.48 7.96 -6.68
N THR A 56 -14.11 7.17 -7.69
CA THR A 56 -14.88 6.01 -8.14
C THR A 56 -13.96 4.85 -8.50
N ALA A 57 -14.50 3.63 -8.48
CA ALA A 57 -13.80 2.42 -8.92
C ALA A 57 -13.23 2.58 -10.34
N ALA A 58 -14.04 3.06 -11.29
CA ALA A 58 -13.61 3.20 -12.69
C ALA A 58 -12.45 4.19 -12.88
N GLU A 59 -12.44 5.27 -12.09
CA GLU A 59 -11.31 6.21 -12.07
C GLU A 59 -10.08 5.59 -11.41
N ALA A 60 -10.25 4.86 -10.30
CA ALA A 60 -9.16 4.15 -9.63
C ALA A 60 -8.49 3.12 -10.57
N VAL A 61 -9.28 2.33 -11.32
CA VAL A 61 -8.76 1.41 -12.37
C VAL A 61 -7.91 2.21 -13.35
N ARG A 62 -8.46 3.30 -13.90
CA ARG A 62 -7.77 4.09 -14.93
C ARG A 62 -6.45 4.66 -14.42
N VAL A 63 -6.44 5.18 -13.20
CA VAL A 63 -5.26 5.75 -12.55
C VAL A 63 -4.21 4.67 -12.31
N LEU A 64 -4.59 3.53 -11.72
CA LEU A 64 -3.66 2.44 -11.44
C LEU A 64 -3.15 1.78 -12.72
N SER A 65 -4.00 1.50 -13.71
CA SER A 65 -3.58 0.91 -14.98
C SER A 65 -2.65 1.82 -15.78
N ALA A 66 -2.91 3.13 -15.83
CA ALA A 66 -2.00 4.10 -16.46
C ALA A 66 -0.63 4.13 -15.78
N ALA A 67 -0.58 3.79 -14.48
CA ALA A 67 0.62 3.67 -13.68
C ALA A 67 1.25 2.26 -13.72
N GLY A 68 0.76 1.32 -14.55
CA GLY A 68 1.28 -0.06 -14.60
C GLY A 68 0.88 -0.93 -13.41
N GLY A 69 -0.19 -0.56 -12.71
CA GLY A 69 -0.68 -1.20 -11.49
C GLY A 69 0.15 -0.88 -10.26
N ALA A 70 -0.28 -1.39 -9.10
CA ALA A 70 0.43 -1.20 -7.83
C ALA A 70 1.88 -1.69 -7.90
N GLY A 71 2.13 -2.86 -8.50
CA GLY A 71 3.49 -3.38 -8.70
C GLY A 71 4.35 -2.46 -9.57
N GLY A 72 3.80 -1.91 -10.66
CA GLY A 72 4.52 -0.97 -11.52
C GLY A 72 4.86 0.35 -10.81
N ILE A 73 3.98 0.83 -9.93
CA ILE A 73 4.25 1.99 -9.06
C ILE A 73 5.43 1.67 -8.12
N MET A 74 5.37 0.54 -7.41
CA MET A 74 6.42 0.14 -6.47
C MET A 74 7.79 -0.01 -7.16
N GLN A 75 7.83 -0.63 -8.34
CA GLN A 75 9.06 -0.76 -9.12
C GLN A 75 9.64 0.58 -9.57
N ARG A 76 8.80 1.54 -9.99
CA ARG A 76 9.27 2.90 -10.32
C ARG A 76 9.86 3.63 -9.12
N LEU A 77 9.31 3.37 -7.93
CA LEU A 77 9.86 3.87 -6.67
C LEU A 77 11.16 3.16 -6.27
N GLY A 78 11.61 2.13 -7.00
CA GLY A 78 12.82 1.38 -6.69
C GLY A 78 12.62 0.24 -5.69
N ALA A 79 11.37 -0.14 -5.39
CA ALA A 79 11.12 -1.33 -4.60
C ALA A 79 11.39 -2.59 -5.44
N GLU A 80 12.06 -3.55 -4.84
CA GLU A 80 12.24 -4.87 -5.42
C GLU A 80 11.20 -5.85 -4.86
N PRO A 81 10.61 -6.71 -5.70
CA PRO A 81 9.72 -7.74 -5.21
C PRO A 81 10.50 -8.77 -4.39
N VAL A 82 9.98 -9.12 -3.22
CA VAL A 82 10.53 -10.14 -2.34
C VAL A 82 9.47 -11.18 -2.00
N THR A 83 9.90 -12.32 -1.45
CA THR A 83 8.97 -13.34 -0.95
C THR A 83 8.35 -12.91 0.38
N SER A 84 7.20 -13.48 0.73
CA SER A 84 6.51 -13.24 2.01
C SER A 84 7.34 -13.58 3.24
N MET A 85 8.42 -14.35 3.10
CA MET A 85 9.37 -14.62 4.19
C MET A 85 10.17 -13.37 4.60
N PHE A 86 10.38 -12.43 3.68
CA PHE A 86 11.11 -11.17 3.90
C PHE A 86 10.19 -9.97 4.17
N LEU A 87 8.93 -10.22 4.51
CA LEU A 87 7.96 -9.18 4.84
C LEU A 87 8.45 -8.36 6.04
N GLN A 88 8.48 -7.03 5.89
CA GLN A 88 8.97 -6.08 6.89
C GLN A 88 7.99 -4.93 7.06
N SER A 89 7.90 -4.37 8.27
CA SER A 89 7.00 -3.25 8.52
C SER A 89 7.20 -2.12 7.49
N GLY A 90 6.11 -1.58 6.97
CA GLY A 90 6.05 -0.66 5.83
C GLY A 90 6.07 -1.32 4.45
N ALA A 91 6.05 -2.65 4.35
CA ALA A 91 5.94 -3.33 3.07
C ALA A 91 4.56 -3.13 2.45
N ILE A 92 4.53 -2.97 1.13
CA ILE A 92 3.30 -3.02 0.34
C ILE A 92 3.18 -4.43 -0.23
N VAL A 93 2.04 -5.08 -0.01
CA VAL A 93 1.74 -6.40 -0.57
C VAL A 93 0.66 -6.23 -1.63
N VAL A 94 0.88 -6.80 -2.80
CA VAL A 94 -0.11 -6.85 -3.88
C VAL A 94 -0.51 -8.31 -4.06
N ASP A 95 -1.77 -8.60 -3.80
CA ASP A 95 -2.33 -9.95 -3.81
C ASP A 95 -3.40 -10.10 -4.90
N PRO A 96 -3.08 -10.72 -6.04
CA PRO A 96 -4.04 -10.92 -7.11
C PRO A 96 -5.12 -11.96 -6.77
N ASP A 97 -4.90 -12.80 -5.75
CA ASP A 97 -5.87 -13.82 -5.32
C ASP A 97 -6.91 -13.23 -4.33
N LYS A 98 -6.63 -12.04 -3.78
CA LYS A 98 -7.41 -11.39 -2.73
C LYS A 98 -7.86 -10.01 -3.16
N GLY A 99 -8.75 -9.94 -4.15
CA GLY A 99 -9.33 -8.70 -4.62
C GLY A 99 -10.68 -8.93 -5.28
N ASP A 100 -11.12 -7.99 -6.09
CA ASP A 100 -12.30 -8.18 -6.95
C ASP A 100 -11.86 -8.51 -8.39
N GLU A 101 -12.82 -8.63 -9.30
CA GLU A 101 -12.56 -8.95 -10.71
C GLU A 101 -11.63 -7.92 -11.40
N HIS A 102 -11.51 -6.71 -10.85
CA HIS A 102 -10.80 -5.58 -11.45
C HIS A 102 -9.55 -5.16 -10.69
N PHE A 103 -9.43 -5.45 -9.39
CA PHE A 103 -8.34 -5.01 -8.54
C PHE A 103 -7.71 -6.14 -7.74
N PRO A 104 -6.37 -6.22 -7.65
CA PRO A 104 -5.73 -7.02 -6.62
C PRO A 104 -5.98 -6.40 -5.24
N GLY A 105 -5.89 -7.20 -4.20
CA GLY A 105 -5.78 -6.69 -2.84
C GLY A 105 -4.47 -5.97 -2.67
N ILE A 106 -4.53 -4.80 -2.04
CA ILE A 106 -3.34 -4.06 -1.64
C ILE A 106 -3.34 -4.04 -0.12
N TYR A 107 -2.23 -4.47 0.47
CA TYR A 107 -2.05 -4.48 1.91
C TYR A 107 -0.83 -3.68 2.30
N VAL A 108 -0.90 -3.04 3.47
CA VAL A 108 0.26 -2.46 4.16
C VAL A 108 0.59 -3.37 5.32
N TYR A 109 1.81 -3.89 5.38
CA TYR A 109 2.26 -4.63 6.56
C TYR A 109 2.80 -3.68 7.62
N VAL A 110 2.15 -3.67 8.78
CA VAL A 110 2.57 -2.95 9.98
C VAL A 110 2.68 -3.98 11.08
N GLU A 111 3.88 -4.46 11.36
CA GLU A 111 4.08 -5.64 12.23
C GLU A 111 3.26 -5.56 13.54
N PRO A 112 2.46 -6.61 13.88
CA PRO A 112 2.34 -7.91 13.22
C PRO A 112 1.18 -8.04 12.21
N ILE A 113 0.54 -6.94 11.83
CA ILE A 113 -0.71 -6.93 11.07
C ILE A 113 -0.53 -6.54 9.60
N LEU A 114 -1.44 -7.04 8.76
CA LEU A 114 -1.70 -6.56 7.41
C LEU A 114 -2.96 -5.67 7.47
N ILE A 115 -2.88 -4.50 6.85
CA ILE A 115 -3.97 -3.52 6.79
C ILE A 115 -4.42 -3.42 5.36
N THR A 116 -5.72 -3.51 5.13
CA THR A 116 -6.34 -3.25 3.83
C THR A 116 -7.73 -2.65 4.05
N SER A 117 -8.45 -2.39 2.97
CA SER A 117 -9.82 -1.87 3.03
C SER A 117 -10.71 -2.58 2.04
N HIS A 118 -11.90 -2.94 2.50
CA HIS A 118 -12.93 -3.64 1.72
C HIS A 118 -14.17 -2.78 1.58
N LEU A 119 -14.82 -2.84 0.42
CA LEU A 119 -16.04 -2.06 0.12
C LEU A 119 -17.14 -2.21 1.17
N GLU A 120 -17.29 -3.41 1.75
CA GLU A 120 -18.39 -3.74 2.66
C GLU A 120 -18.05 -3.47 4.13
N THR A 121 -16.80 -3.72 4.53
CA THR A 121 -16.39 -3.71 5.94
C THR A 121 -15.47 -2.57 6.31
N GLY A 122 -15.00 -1.78 5.34
CA GLY A 122 -14.06 -0.69 5.57
C GLY A 122 -12.64 -1.20 5.83
N VAL A 123 -11.89 -0.45 6.63
CA VAL A 123 -10.51 -0.77 6.96
C VAL A 123 -10.43 -1.92 7.95
N GLU A 124 -9.78 -3.00 7.53
CA GLU A 124 -9.63 -4.22 8.30
C GLU A 124 -8.16 -4.58 8.56
N TRP A 125 -7.98 -5.28 9.67
CA TRP A 125 -6.69 -5.78 10.13
C TRP A 125 -6.69 -7.28 10.14
N TYR A 126 -5.58 -7.80 9.67
CA TYR A 126 -5.36 -9.21 9.45
C TYR A 126 -4.06 -9.61 10.12
N GLU A 127 -4.05 -10.75 10.81
CA GLU A 127 -2.79 -11.35 11.20
C GLU A 127 -2.04 -11.81 9.95
N ARG A 128 -0.70 -11.74 10.00
CA ARG A 128 0.16 -12.14 8.87
C ARG A 128 -0.13 -13.56 8.36
N GLU A 129 -0.45 -14.48 9.27
CA GLU A 129 -0.62 -15.89 8.93
C GLU A 129 -1.96 -16.17 8.25
N GLY A 130 -1.92 -16.79 7.07
CA GLY A 130 -3.10 -17.34 6.39
C GLY A 130 -3.96 -16.36 5.60
N VAL A 131 -3.58 -15.08 5.50
CA VAL A 131 -4.38 -14.06 4.82
C VAL A 131 -3.96 -13.86 3.37
N LEU A 132 -2.67 -13.94 3.09
CA LEU A 132 -2.13 -13.75 1.74
C LEU A 132 -2.29 -15.02 0.88
N GLY A 133 -2.69 -14.80 -0.38
CA GLY A 133 -2.75 -15.80 -1.43
C GLY A 133 -1.36 -16.33 -1.84
N ALA A 134 -1.36 -17.41 -2.60
CA ALA A 134 -0.12 -18.04 -3.08
C ALA A 134 0.64 -17.14 -4.06
N ASN A 135 -0.07 -16.24 -4.74
CA ASN A 135 0.47 -15.34 -5.76
C ASN A 135 0.76 -13.93 -5.22
N ALA A 136 0.68 -13.70 -3.91
CA ALA A 136 0.97 -12.40 -3.32
C ALA A 136 2.43 -11.99 -3.53
N VAL A 137 2.64 -10.76 -3.98
CA VAL A 137 3.96 -10.16 -4.18
C VAL A 137 4.21 -9.09 -3.13
N VAL A 138 5.34 -9.17 -2.43
CA VAL A 138 5.72 -8.22 -1.40
C VAL A 138 6.74 -7.23 -1.95
N PHE A 139 6.56 -5.95 -1.65
CA PHE A 139 7.46 -4.86 -2.03
C PHE A 139 7.99 -4.18 -0.78
N ASN A 140 9.29 -4.34 -0.52
CA ASN A 140 10.00 -3.60 0.52
C ASN A 140 10.67 -2.38 -0.11
N LEU A 141 10.38 -1.18 0.39
CA LEU A 141 10.95 0.06 -0.13
C LEU A 141 11.80 0.78 0.93
N TRP A 142 13.12 0.58 0.91
CA TRP A 142 14.03 1.19 1.90
C TRP A 142 14.34 2.65 1.62
N GLU A 143 14.55 2.96 0.35
CA GLU A 143 14.79 4.29 -0.19
C GLU A 143 13.93 4.41 -1.45
N ALA A 144 13.33 5.57 -1.68
CA ALA A 144 12.50 5.83 -2.84
C ALA A 144 13.32 6.50 -3.95
N LEU A 145 13.24 5.95 -5.16
CA LEU A 145 13.71 6.59 -6.38
C LEU A 145 12.63 7.54 -6.88
N LEU A 146 12.90 8.85 -6.75
CA LEU A 146 12.05 9.88 -7.32
C LEU A 146 12.56 10.26 -8.71
N PRO A 147 11.67 10.48 -9.71
CA PRO A 147 12.07 11.04 -10.98
C PRO A 147 12.80 12.38 -10.73
N ASP A 148 13.86 12.62 -11.47
CA ASP A 148 14.48 13.94 -11.49
C ASP A 148 13.45 14.90 -12.09
N GLY A 149 13.07 15.92 -11.32
CA GLY A 149 11.98 16.84 -11.65
C GLY A 149 12.14 17.57 -12.98
#